data_AF-A0A8X7TCY8-F1
#
_entry.id   AF-A0A8X7TCY8-F1
#
_cell.length_a   1.000
_cell.length_b   1.000
_cell.length_c   1.000
_cell.angle_alpha   90.00
_cell.angle_beta   90.00
_cell.angle_gamma   90.00
#
_symmetry.space_group_name_H-M   'P 1'
#
loop_
_entity.id
_entity.type
_entity.pdbx_description
1 polymer ?
#
loop_
_entity_poly.entity_id
_entity_poly.type
_entity_poly.pdbx_seq_one_letter_code
_entity_poly.pdbx_strand_id
1 'polypeptide(L)'
;MYVIDRVKNFFKLAQGEFVTPEKIELAYLATCPQIQQIFVHGNSLESYLVGIVGLDPTSIGDYLRIRFKDEINDRADILHFLNDPSNKKAFLLDLNAAVKDQLQGFERLHNVEIYFEPLTVEREVVTPTQKIRRPLCTKFFQKNLDRMYQEGSILRNEKL
;
A
#
# COMPACT_ATOMS: atom_id res chain seq x y z
N MET A 1 -3.85 -0.47 28.47
CA MET A 1 -2.44 -0.91 28.34
C MET A 1 -1.95 -0.36 27.00
N TYR A 2 -1.38 0.85 26.99
CA TYR A 2 -0.90 1.48 25.75
C TYR A 2 0.44 0.85 25.40
N VAL A 3 0.47 0.05 24.35
CA VAL A 3 1.72 -0.39 23.74
C VAL A 3 2.32 0.85 23.08
N ILE A 4 3.30 1.44 23.75
CA ILE A 4 4.11 2.52 23.20
C ILE A 4 4.96 1.87 22.12
N ASP A 5 4.53 2.06 20.87
CA ASP A 5 5.17 1.52 19.69
C ASP A 5 6.64 1.97 19.61
N ARG A 6 7.51 1.10 19.09
CA ARG A 6 8.96 1.29 19.12
C ARG A 6 9.33 2.61 18.44
N VAL A 7 10.01 3.48 19.20
CA VAL A 7 10.50 4.87 18.97
C VAL A 7 11.17 5.18 17.61
N LYS A 8 11.17 4.31 16.60
CA LYS A 8 12.04 4.44 15.41
C LYS A 8 11.36 4.53 14.04
N ASN A 9 10.04 4.48 13.89
CA ASN A 9 9.42 4.46 12.56
C ASN A 9 8.31 5.50 12.30
N PHE A 10 8.11 6.50 13.16
CA PHE A 10 7.22 7.62 12.82
C PHE A 10 7.99 8.66 11.99
N PHE A 11 7.34 9.23 10.98
CA PHE A 11 7.90 10.34 10.20
C PHE A 11 6.90 11.51 10.15
N LYS A 12 7.43 12.70 9.91
CA LYS A 12 6.66 13.93 9.85
C LYS A 12 6.43 14.30 8.40
N LEU A 13 5.17 14.45 8.00
CA LEU A 13 4.81 14.94 6.66
C LEU A 13 5.11 16.43 6.51
N ALA A 14 5.20 16.91 5.27
CA ALA A 14 5.43 18.32 4.96
C ALA A 14 4.41 19.27 5.64
N GLN A 15 3.21 18.78 5.92
CA GLN A 15 2.11 19.52 6.56
C GLN A 15 2.29 19.69 8.08
N GLY A 16 3.21 18.96 8.71
CA GLY A 16 3.41 19.01 10.15
C GLY A 16 2.90 17.80 10.93
N GLU A 17 2.10 16.95 10.29
CA GLU A 17 1.46 15.78 10.91
C GLU A 17 2.45 14.61 11.09
N PHE A 18 2.27 13.86 12.19
CA PHE A 18 3.04 12.66 12.48
C PHE A 18 2.31 11.43 11.97
N VAL A 19 3.00 10.64 11.16
CA VAL A 19 2.45 9.43 10.55
C VAL A 19 3.27 8.22 10.96
N THR A 20 2.57 7.17 11.39
CA THR A 20 3.16 5.87 11.67
C THR A 20 2.77 4.90 10.55
N PRO A 21 3.70 4.52 9.66
CA PRO A 21 3.41 3.61 8.55
C PRO A 21 2.92 2.25 9.05
N GLU A 22 3.44 1.76 10.19
CA GLU A 22 3.03 0.48 10.78
C GLU A 22 1.54 0.46 11.17
N LYS A 23 1.03 1.55 11.74
CA LYS A 23 -0.40 1.70 12.06
C LYS A 23 -1.25 1.62 10.79
N ILE A 24 -0.81 2.29 9.73
CA ILE A 24 -1.50 2.34 8.44
C ILE A 24 -1.50 0.95 7.80
N GLU A 25 -0.34 0.30 7.73
CA GLU A 25 -0.15 -1.06 7.21
C GLU A 25 -1.10 -2.03 7.93
N LEU A 26 -1.15 -2.00 9.26
CA LEU A 26 -2.03 -2.85 10.06
C LEU A 26 -3.52 -2.56 9.81
N ALA A 27 -3.93 -1.30 9.66
CA ALA A 27 -5.32 -0.95 9.37
C ALA A 27 -5.78 -1.48 8.01
N TYR A 28 -4.95 -1.37 6.98
CA TYR A 28 -5.24 -1.95 5.67
C TYR A 28 -5.31 -3.48 5.74
N LEU A 29 -4.32 -4.14 6.35
CA LEU A 29 -4.30 -5.59 6.50
C LEU A 29 -5.51 -6.13 7.28
N ALA A 30 -5.94 -5.41 8.33
CA ALA A 30 -7.09 -5.81 9.15
C ALA A 30 -8.43 -5.66 8.41
N THR A 31 -8.52 -4.71 7.47
CA THR A 31 -9.79 -4.40 6.79
C THR A 31 -9.90 -5.04 5.41
N CYS A 32 -8.77 -5.31 4.75
CA CYS A 32 -8.69 -5.74 3.37
C CYS A 32 -8.12 -7.17 3.28
N PRO A 33 -8.95 -8.23 3.26
CA PRO A 33 -8.48 -9.62 3.24
C PRO A 33 -7.74 -10.00 1.95
N GLN A 34 -7.91 -9.23 0.87
CA GLN A 34 -7.17 -9.40 -0.37
C GLN A 34 -5.70 -8.97 -0.28
N ILE A 35 -5.32 -8.20 0.74
CA ILE A 35 -3.94 -7.77 0.96
C ILE A 35 -3.26 -8.76 1.90
N GLN A 36 -2.19 -9.39 1.42
CA GLN A 36 -1.33 -10.24 2.22
C GLN A 36 -0.19 -9.45 2.88
N GLN A 37 0.37 -8.48 2.15
CA GLN A 37 1.49 -7.67 2.62
C GLN A 37 1.29 -6.22 2.18
N ILE A 38 1.76 -5.27 2.98
CA ILE A 38 1.72 -3.86 2.61
C ILE A 38 2.94 -3.15 3.17
N PHE A 39 3.53 -2.31 2.34
CA PHE A 39 4.68 -1.49 2.69
C PHE A 39 4.34 -0.03 2.41
N VAL A 40 4.22 0.77 3.45
CA VAL A 40 3.93 2.19 3.36
C VAL A 40 5.23 2.98 3.45
N HIS A 41 5.41 3.89 2.52
CA HIS A 41 6.53 4.80 2.45
C HIS A 41 6.03 6.25 2.37
N GLY A 42 6.49 7.08 3.30
CA GLY A 42 6.27 8.52 3.25
C GLY A 42 7.60 9.25 3.23
N ASN A 43 7.62 10.37 2.51
CA ASN A 43 8.73 11.28 2.45
C ASN A 43 8.34 12.58 3.16
N SER A 44 9.21 13.10 4.04
CA SER A 44 8.95 14.35 4.76
C SER A 44 8.82 15.58 3.85
N LEU A 45 9.34 15.49 2.62
CA LEU A 45 9.20 16.51 1.59
C LEU A 45 7.82 16.51 0.93
N GLU A 46 7.12 15.38 0.98
CA GLU A 46 5.85 15.19 0.30
C GLU A 46 4.68 15.26 1.29
N SER A 47 3.51 15.68 0.80
CA SER A 47 2.28 15.81 1.59
C SER A 47 1.41 14.56 1.58
N TYR A 48 1.85 13.49 0.94
CA TYR A 48 1.07 12.27 0.72
C TYR A 48 1.94 11.03 0.83
N LEU A 49 1.28 9.90 1.04
CA LEU A 49 1.92 8.60 1.22
C LEU A 49 1.79 7.75 -0.03
N VAL A 50 2.85 6.99 -0.30
CA VAL A 50 2.85 5.97 -1.34
C VAL A 50 3.16 4.61 -0.74
N GLY A 51 2.77 3.54 -1.42
CA GLY A 51 2.95 2.22 -0.85
C GLY A 51 3.02 1.11 -1.88
N ILE A 52 3.57 -0.02 -1.45
CA ILE A 52 3.60 -1.25 -2.21
C ILE A 52 2.64 -2.22 -1.53
N VAL A 53 1.73 -2.79 -2.30
CA VAL A 53 0.70 -3.72 -1.84
C VAL A 53 0.99 -5.10 -2.43
N GLY A 54 1.07 -6.09 -1.56
CA GLY A 54 1.16 -7.51 -1.87
C GLY A 54 -0.21 -8.16 -1.70
N LEU A 55 -0.76 -8.72 -2.77
CA LEU A 55 -2.07 -9.35 -2.80
C LEU A 55 -1.97 -10.85 -2.57
N ASP A 56 -3.02 -11.41 -1.97
CA ASP A 56 -3.17 -12.85 -1.88
C ASP A 56 -3.82 -13.41 -3.16
N PRO A 57 -3.19 -14.37 -3.87
CA PRO A 57 -3.74 -14.96 -5.10
C PRO A 57 -5.05 -15.72 -4.89
N THR A 58 -5.35 -16.12 -3.66
CA THR A 58 -6.59 -16.82 -3.33
C THR A 58 -7.72 -15.82 -3.11
N SER A 59 -7.48 -14.77 -2.32
CA SER A 59 -8.51 -13.79 -1.95
C SER A 59 -8.81 -12.78 -3.07
N ILE A 60 -7.84 -12.47 -3.94
CA ILE A 60 -8.02 -11.45 -4.98
C ILE A 60 -9.01 -11.86 -6.06
N GLY A 61 -9.14 -13.17 -6.34
CA GLY A 61 -10.06 -13.68 -7.36
C GLY A 61 -11.52 -13.35 -7.00
N ASP A 62 -11.89 -13.56 -5.74
CA ASP A 62 -13.21 -13.19 -5.22
C ASP A 62 -13.45 -11.68 -5.31
N TYR A 63 -12.43 -10.89 -4.95
CA TYR A 63 -12.50 -9.43 -5.04
C TYR A 63 -12.73 -8.93 -6.47
N LEU A 64 -12.00 -9.46 -7.45
CA LEU A 64 -12.16 -9.10 -8.87
C LEU A 64 -13.57 -9.44 -9.37
N ARG A 65 -14.09 -10.60 -8.98
CA ARG A 65 -15.43 -11.03 -9.35
C ARG A 65 -16.53 -10.17 -8.74
N ILE A 66 -16.38 -9.78 -7.47
CA ILE A 66 -17.38 -8.94 -6.78
C ILE A 66 -17.32 -7.50 -7.28
N ARG A 67 -16.12 -6.93 -7.40
CA ARG A 67 -15.92 -5.51 -7.68
C ARG A 67 -15.97 -5.18 -9.17
N PHE A 68 -15.28 -5.97 -9.99
CA PHE A 68 -15.12 -5.73 -11.42
C PHE A 68 -15.98 -6.67 -12.29
N LYS A 69 -16.60 -7.69 -11.69
CA LYS A 69 -17.35 -8.75 -12.40
C LYS A 69 -16.49 -9.48 -13.44
N ASP A 70 -15.20 -9.55 -13.16
CA ASP A 70 -14.21 -10.22 -14.01
C ASP A 70 -13.75 -11.52 -13.33
N GLU A 71 -13.49 -12.57 -14.12
CA GLU A 71 -13.06 -13.89 -13.64
C GLU A 71 -11.62 -14.18 -14.12
N ILE A 72 -10.73 -13.20 -13.91
CA ILE A 72 -9.30 -13.36 -14.15
C ILE A 72 -8.73 -14.28 -13.07
N ASN A 73 -8.24 -15.46 -13.47
CA ASN A 73 -7.63 -16.43 -12.58
C ASN A 73 -6.09 -16.47 -12.71
N ASP A 74 -5.52 -15.85 -13.74
CA ASP A 74 -4.08 -15.82 -13.95
C ASP A 74 -3.42 -14.67 -13.17
N ARG A 75 -2.32 -14.98 -12.47
CA ARG A 75 -1.60 -14.01 -11.65
C ARG A 75 -1.02 -12.85 -12.49
N ALA A 76 -0.51 -13.13 -13.67
CA ALA A 76 0.08 -12.08 -14.52
C ALA A 76 -1.01 -11.13 -15.02
N ASP A 77 -2.15 -11.67 -15.47
CA ASP A 77 -3.28 -10.88 -15.94
C ASP A 77 -3.92 -10.05 -14.83
N ILE A 78 -4.09 -10.61 -13.62
CA ILE A 78 -4.58 -9.87 -12.45
C ILE A 78 -3.69 -8.67 -12.15
N LEU A 79 -2.36 -8.88 -12.15
CA LEU A 79 -1.42 -7.80 -11.91
C LEU A 79 -1.50 -6.74 -13.00
N HIS A 80 -1.60 -7.15 -14.27
CA HIS A 80 -1.70 -6.21 -15.38
C HIS A 80 -2.99 -5.39 -15.29
N PHE A 81 -4.11 -6.07 -15.02
CA PHE A 81 -5.42 -5.46 -14.85
C PHE A 81 -5.44 -4.47 -13.69
N LEU A 82 -4.95 -4.86 -12.50
CA LEU A 82 -4.93 -3.98 -11.33
C LEU A 82 -3.90 -2.87 -11.43
N ASN A 83 -2.81 -3.05 -12.16
CA ASN A 83 -1.84 -1.98 -12.40
C ASN A 83 -2.29 -0.97 -13.47
N ASP A 84 -3.38 -1.22 -14.18
CA ASP A 84 -4.01 -0.22 -15.04
C ASP A 84 -4.41 1.02 -14.23
N PRO A 85 -4.14 2.25 -14.69
CA PRO A 85 -4.44 3.47 -13.94
C PRO A 85 -5.89 3.56 -13.45
N SER A 86 -6.85 3.07 -14.23
CA SER A 86 -8.28 3.13 -13.89
C SER A 86 -8.63 2.15 -12.78
N ASN A 87 -8.16 0.91 -12.90
CA ASN A 87 -8.43 -0.16 -11.93
C ASN A 87 -7.63 0.05 -10.64
N LYS A 88 -6.37 0.48 -10.75
CA LYS A 88 -5.51 0.87 -9.63
C LYS A 88 -6.16 1.94 -8.79
N LYS A 89 -6.74 2.95 -9.44
CA LYS A 89 -7.46 4.02 -8.75
C LYS A 89 -8.72 3.49 -8.06
N ALA A 90 -9.52 2.68 -8.73
CA ALA A 90 -10.72 2.08 -8.14
C ALA A 90 -10.37 1.19 -6.94
N PHE A 91 -9.29 0.42 -7.03
CA PHE A 91 -8.76 -0.42 -5.97
C PHE A 91 -8.30 0.43 -4.78
N LEU A 92 -7.49 1.46 -5.02
CA LEU A 92 -7.01 2.35 -3.97
C LEU A 92 -8.16 3.08 -3.24
N LEU A 93 -9.18 3.52 -3.98
CA LEU A 93 -10.38 4.12 -3.39
C LEU A 93 -11.12 3.15 -2.46
N ASP A 94 -11.23 1.88 -2.88
CA ASP A 94 -11.89 0.84 -2.10
C ASP A 94 -11.11 0.55 -0.80
N LEU A 95 -9.77 0.43 -0.91
CA LEU A 95 -8.89 0.32 0.25
C LEU A 95 -9.04 1.51 1.21
N ASN A 96 -9.02 2.73 0.66
CA ASN A 96 -9.14 3.96 1.44
C ASN A 96 -10.53 4.12 2.08
N ALA A 97 -11.58 3.64 1.43
CA ALA A 97 -12.93 3.61 1.96
C ALA A 97 -13.04 2.63 3.14
N ALA A 98 -12.40 1.47 3.04
CA ALA A 98 -12.33 0.48 4.12
C ALA A 98 -11.69 1.05 5.41
N VAL A 99 -10.59 1.80 5.26
CA VAL A 99 -9.88 2.39 6.42
C VAL A 99 -10.35 3.81 6.78
N LYS A 100 -11.43 4.31 6.17
CA LYS A 100 -11.89 5.70 6.30
C LYS A 100 -12.15 6.12 7.76
N ASP A 101 -12.70 5.21 8.56
CA ASP A 101 -12.99 5.42 9.99
C ASP A 101 -11.78 5.18 10.91
N GLN A 102 -10.70 4.55 10.40
CA GLN A 102 -9.51 4.22 11.17
C GLN A 102 -8.35 5.19 10.92
N LEU A 103 -8.27 5.76 9.72
CA LEU A 103 -7.18 6.60 9.24
C LEU A 103 -7.67 7.97 8.77
N GLN A 104 -6.91 9.00 9.13
CA GLN A 104 -7.15 10.36 8.67
C GLN A 104 -6.83 10.51 7.17
N GLY A 105 -7.36 11.57 6.53
CA GLY A 105 -7.17 11.79 5.09
C GLY A 105 -5.69 11.80 4.66
N PHE A 106 -4.80 12.35 5.48
CA PHE A 106 -3.35 12.38 5.23
C PHE A 106 -2.62 11.06 5.54
N GLU A 107 -3.22 10.16 6.33
CA GLU A 107 -2.69 8.83 6.62
C GLU A 107 -3.02 7.83 5.49
N ARG A 108 -3.88 8.21 4.55
CA ARG A 108 -4.30 7.35 3.44
C ARG A 108 -3.27 7.35 2.32
N LEU A 109 -3.21 6.22 1.63
CA LEU A 109 -2.35 6.06 0.46
C LEU A 109 -2.92 6.83 -0.73
N HIS A 110 -2.06 7.59 -1.40
CA HIS A 110 -2.41 8.39 -2.57
C HIS A 110 -1.92 7.78 -3.88
N ASN A 111 -0.94 6.88 -3.80
CA ASN A 111 -0.47 6.08 -4.92
C ASN A 111 0.03 4.73 -4.39
N VAL A 112 -0.27 3.66 -5.12
CA VAL A 112 0.13 2.32 -4.74
C VAL A 112 0.57 1.51 -5.94
N GLU A 113 1.51 0.61 -5.70
CA GLU A 113 1.90 -0.38 -6.67
C GLU A 113 1.54 -1.78 -6.19
N ILE A 114 0.94 -2.55 -7.09
CA ILE A 114 0.27 -3.79 -6.75
C ILE A 114 1.13 -4.95 -7.27
N TYR A 115 1.43 -5.89 -6.38
CA TYR A 115 2.20 -7.10 -6.63
C TYR A 115 1.53 -8.28 -5.92
N PHE A 116 1.86 -9.52 -6.28
CA PHE A 116 1.47 -10.69 -5.51
C PHE A 116 2.41 -10.89 -4.32
N GLU A 117 3.70 -11.05 -4.61
CA GLU A 117 4.74 -11.25 -3.61
C GLU A 117 5.84 -10.20 -3.82
N PRO A 118 5.61 -8.93 -3.46
CA PRO A 118 6.64 -7.90 -3.59
C PRO A 118 7.80 -8.17 -2.64
N LEU A 119 7.48 -8.70 -1.45
CA LEU A 119 8.36 -8.78 -0.30
C LEU A 119 8.81 -10.23 -0.05
N THR A 120 9.82 -10.67 -0.80
CA THR A 120 10.37 -12.04 -0.70
C THR A 120 11.72 -12.07 0.00
N VAL A 121 12.01 -13.19 0.67
CA VAL A 121 13.30 -13.40 1.37
C VAL A 121 14.46 -13.40 0.38
N GLU A 122 14.25 -13.91 -0.83
CA GLU A 122 15.22 -13.92 -1.93
C GLU A 122 15.69 -12.53 -2.35
N ARG A 123 14.84 -11.51 -2.19
CA ARG A 123 15.17 -10.10 -2.49
C ARG A 123 15.82 -9.39 -1.31
N GLU A 124 16.06 -10.08 -0.20
CA GLU A 124 16.54 -9.55 1.09
C GLU A 124 15.70 -8.40 1.69
N VAL A 125 14.52 -8.14 1.11
CA VAL A 125 13.60 -7.07 1.52
C VAL A 125 12.81 -7.45 2.78
N VAL A 126 12.67 -8.75 3.07
CA VAL A 126 12.10 -9.28 4.30
C VAL A 126 13.08 -10.20 5.01
N THR A 127 13.03 -10.22 6.35
CA THR A 127 13.75 -11.23 7.13
C THR A 127 13.11 -12.61 6.92
N PRO A 128 13.82 -13.71 7.25
CA PRO A 128 13.22 -15.05 7.27
C PRO A 128 12.02 -15.18 8.23
N THR A 129 11.86 -14.23 9.16
CA THR A 129 10.66 -14.07 10.03
C THR A 129 9.57 -13.19 9.40
N GLN A 130 9.63 -12.95 8.09
CA GLN A 130 8.73 -12.09 7.30
C GLN A 130 8.63 -10.64 7.82
N LYS A 131 9.62 -10.17 8.59
CA LYS A 131 9.67 -8.76 8.99
C LYS A 131 10.24 -7.93 7.86
N ILE A 132 9.50 -6.89 7.48
CA ILE A 132 9.87 -5.96 6.42
C ILE A 132 11.11 -5.19 6.84
N ARG A 133 12.19 -5.32 6.06
CA ARG A 133 13.40 -4.51 6.20
C ARG A 133 13.21 -3.22 5.44
N ARG A 134 12.49 -2.26 6.04
CA ARG A 134 12.15 -0.95 5.43
C ARG A 134 13.30 -0.30 4.63
N PRO A 135 14.54 -0.13 5.16
CA PRO A 135 15.60 0.53 4.39
C PRO A 135 16.03 -0.23 3.13
N LEU A 136 15.97 -1.57 3.13
CA LEU A 136 16.26 -2.38 1.95
C LEU A 136 15.08 -2.38 0.97
N CYS A 137 13.85 -2.47 1.48
CA CYS A 137 12.64 -2.34 0.66
C CYS A 137 12.63 -0.99 -0.08
N THR A 138 12.84 0.10 0.66
CA THR A 138 12.91 1.45 0.08
C THR A 138 13.99 1.53 -0.99
N LYS A 139 15.17 0.93 -0.76
CA LYS A 139 16.27 0.95 -1.74
C LYS A 139 15.95 0.10 -2.99
N PHE A 140 15.32 -1.05 -2.81
CA PHE A 140 14.92 -1.93 -3.91
C PHE A 140 13.80 -1.31 -4.76
N PHE A 141 12.74 -0.84 -4.11
CA PHE A 141 11.60 -0.18 -4.74
C PHE A 141 11.82 1.31 -4.97
N GLN A 142 13.04 1.84 -4.79
CA GLN A 142 13.31 3.28 -4.86
C GLN A 142 12.83 3.86 -6.19
N LYS A 143 13.08 3.14 -7.30
CA LYS A 143 12.68 3.56 -8.65
C LYS A 143 11.16 3.62 -8.80
N ASN A 144 10.46 2.67 -8.21
CA ASN A 144 9.00 2.60 -8.22
C ASN A 144 8.38 3.68 -7.35
N LEU A 145 8.92 3.88 -6.14
CA LEU A 145 8.52 4.94 -5.22
C LEU A 145 8.72 6.32 -5.87
N ASP A 146 9.89 6.58 -6.45
CA ASP A 146 10.19 7.84 -7.14
C ASP A 146 9.22 8.07 -8.30
N ARG A 147 8.97 7.04 -9.12
CA ARG A 147 7.96 7.10 -10.18
C ARG A 147 6.57 7.42 -9.62
N MET A 148 6.14 6.80 -8.52
CA MET A 148 4.84 7.10 -7.89
C MET A 148 4.75 8.54 -7.39
N TYR A 149 5.84 9.09 -6.84
CA TYR A 149 5.90 10.50 -6.47
C TYR A 149 5.91 11.42 -7.70
N GLN A 150 6.56 11.03 -8.80
CA GLN A 150 6.54 11.78 -10.06
C GLN A 150 5.17 11.75 -10.75
N GLU A 151 4.50 10.60 -10.75
CA GLU A 151 3.10 10.46 -11.22
C GLU A 151 2.14 11.25 -10.31
N GLY A 152 2.54 11.45 -9.05
CA GLY A 152 1.77 12.15 -8.03
C GLY A 152 0.60 11.32 -7.51
N SER A 153 -0.36 12.01 -6.89
CA SER A 153 -1.55 11.33 -6.38
C SER A 153 -2.50 10.94 -7.52
N ILE A 154 -2.76 9.64 -7.66
CA ILE A 154 -3.81 9.15 -8.57
C ILE A 154 -5.23 9.50 -8.10
N LEU A 155 -5.35 10.05 -6.88
CA LEU A 155 -6.61 10.49 -6.26
C LEU A 155 -6.85 12.00 -6.37
N ARG A 156 -6.00 12.75 -7.09
CA ARG A 156 -5.99 14.23 -7.13
C ARG A 156 -7.31 14.91 -7.55
N ASN A 157 -8.26 14.15 -8.11
CA ASN A 157 -9.57 14.65 -8.58
C ASN A 157 -10.78 14.17 -7.75
N GLU A 158 -10.59 13.37 -6.71
CA GLU A 158 -11.70 12.91 -5.86
C GLU A 158 -11.53 13.38 -4.43
N LYS A 159 -12.61 13.94 -3.86
CA LYS A 159 -12.64 14.35 -2.46
C LYS A 159 -12.51 13.11 -1.58
N LEU A 160 -11.31 12.90 -1.03
CA LEU A 160 -11.02 11.95 0.05
C LEU A 160 -11.73 12.32 1.35
#